data_AF-A0A842VQ85-F1
#
_entry.id   AF-A0A842VQ85-F1
#
_cell.length_a   1.000
_cell.length_b   1.000
_cell.length_c   1.000
_cell.angle_alpha   90.00
_cell.angle_beta   90.00
_cell.angle_gamma   90.00
#
_symmetry.space_group_name_H-M   'P 1'
#
loop_
_entity.id
_entity.type
_entity.pdbx_description
1 polymer ?
#
loop_
_entity_poly.entity_id
_entity_poly.type
_entity_poly.pdbx_seq_one_letter_code
_entity_poly.pdbx_strand_id
1 'polypeptide(L)'
;MGTASDVLKTFKKDCFKGKNKKVFIMIRDVRKDVLDLKKKKEGKSGNIQIRVHTNDDKAPPWYVHGYAIPLNNLGLDKPLKKRKMLDKLNNVDGIIDKETDTLLRKIIQSYGRIQYGGSRNKLKYKTEHFKKQKDFFKVKMKSL
;
A
#
# COMPACT_ATOMS: atom_id res chain seq x y z
N MET A 1 22.83 11.75 6.70
CA MET A 1 21.37 11.73 6.49
C MET A 1 21.04 10.56 5.57
N GLY A 2 20.15 9.65 5.96
CA GLY A 2 19.77 8.52 5.08
C GLY A 2 18.94 9.01 3.89
N THR A 3 19.13 8.40 2.72
CA THR A 3 18.35 8.76 1.52
C THR A 3 16.87 8.42 1.70
N ALA A 4 15.95 9.03 0.94
CA ALA A 4 14.52 8.70 1.00
C ALA A 4 14.24 7.20 0.72
N SER A 5 15.09 6.58 -0.11
CA SER A 5 15.13 5.14 -0.34
C SER A 5 15.44 4.34 0.93
N ASP A 6 16.38 4.79 1.76
CA ASP A 6 16.72 4.15 3.03
C ASP A 6 15.60 4.32 4.05
N VAL A 7 14.97 5.50 4.11
CA VAL A 7 13.79 5.74 4.97
C VAL A 7 12.64 4.79 4.60
N LEU A 8 12.40 4.57 3.30
CA LEU A 8 11.39 3.61 2.84
C LEU A 8 11.72 2.17 3.22
N LYS A 9 13.00 1.76 3.07
CA LYS A 9 13.47 0.43 3.44
C LYS A 9 13.34 0.19 4.94
N THR A 10 13.76 1.15 5.76
CA THR A 10 13.65 1.10 7.22
C THR A 10 12.19 1.04 7.65
N PHE A 11 11.34 1.91 7.10
CA PHE A 11 9.90 1.87 7.39
C PHE A 11 9.26 0.52 7.07
N LYS A 12 9.60 -0.08 5.92
CA LYS A 12 9.11 -1.42 5.56
C LYS A 12 9.59 -2.46 6.59
N LYS A 13 10.86 -2.42 7.00
CA LYS A 13 11.38 -3.33 8.04
C LYS A 13 10.63 -3.15 9.37
N ASP A 14 10.37 -1.90 9.77
CA ASP A 14 9.67 -1.57 11.01
C ASP A 14 8.21 -2.02 10.99
N CYS A 15 7.54 -1.99 9.83
CA CYS A 15 6.19 -2.55 9.70
C CYS A 15 6.12 -4.02 10.10
N PHE A 16 7.20 -4.78 9.88
CA PHE A 16 7.21 -6.22 10.12
C PHE A 16 7.80 -6.61 11.48
N LYS A 17 8.36 -5.65 12.22
CA LYS A 17 9.08 -5.87 13.49
C LYS A 17 8.34 -5.20 14.66
N GLY A 18 8.69 -5.62 15.87
CA GLY A 18 8.16 -5.05 17.12
C GLY A 18 6.79 -5.60 17.54
N LYS A 19 6.23 -4.98 18.60
CA LYS A 19 4.93 -5.34 19.19
C LYS A 19 3.75 -4.93 18.29
N ASN A 20 3.88 -3.81 17.57
CA ASN A 20 2.82 -3.25 16.70
C ASN A 20 3.07 -3.56 15.22
N LYS A 21 3.01 -4.85 14.87
CA LYS A 21 3.18 -5.31 13.48
C LYS A 21 2.08 -4.73 12.60
N LYS A 22 2.47 -4.39 11.37
CA LYS A 22 1.61 -3.85 10.32
C LYS A 22 1.69 -4.72 9.07
N VAL A 23 0.54 -4.94 8.46
CA VAL A 23 0.44 -5.47 7.11
C VAL A 23 0.81 -4.36 6.14
N PHE A 24 1.67 -4.67 5.17
CA PHE A 24 2.03 -3.74 4.11
C PHE A 24 1.41 -4.19 2.78
N ILE A 25 0.52 -3.38 2.24
CA ILE A 25 -0.14 -3.60 0.94
C ILE A 25 0.51 -2.65 -0.08
N MET A 26 1.23 -3.22 -1.04
CA MET A 26 1.90 -2.48 -2.09
C MET A 26 0.96 -2.22 -3.27
N ILE A 27 0.86 -0.97 -3.71
CA ILE A 27 0.03 -0.58 -4.86
C ILE A 27 0.87 -0.49 -6.13
N ARG A 28 2.03 0.16 -6.04
CA ARG A 28 2.94 0.37 -7.17
C ARG A 28 4.37 0.03 -6.76
N ASP A 29 5.11 -0.62 -7.65
CA ASP A 29 6.55 -0.81 -7.46
C ASP A 29 7.31 0.50 -7.71
N VAL A 30 8.33 0.74 -6.89
CA VAL A 30 9.30 1.80 -7.14
C VAL A 30 10.33 1.27 -8.14
N ARG A 31 10.37 1.86 -9.33
CA ARG A 31 11.25 1.40 -10.44
C ARG A 31 12.57 2.16 -10.55
N LYS A 32 12.58 3.41 -10.09
CA LYS A 32 13.76 4.30 -10.07
C LYS A 32 13.98 4.84 -8.65
N ASP A 33 14.98 5.69 -8.47
CA ASP A 33 15.31 6.24 -7.17
C ASP A 33 14.17 7.07 -6.56
N VAL A 34 13.94 6.85 -5.26
CA VAL A 34 13.01 7.65 -4.47
C VAL A 34 13.71 8.96 -4.12
N LEU A 35 13.17 10.04 -4.65
CA LEU A 35 13.62 11.40 -4.36
C LEU A 35 13.06 11.87 -3.01
N ASP A 36 11.78 11.60 -2.76
CA ASP A 36 11.10 12.01 -1.54
C ASP A 36 9.98 11.03 -1.14
N LEU A 37 9.62 11.03 0.13
CA LEU A 37 8.63 10.13 0.72
C LEU A 37 7.75 10.88 1.73
N LYS A 38 6.43 10.72 1.58
CA LYS A 38 5.43 11.25 2.52
C LYS A 38 4.68 10.09 3.17
N LYS A 39 4.57 10.15 4.50
CA LYS A 39 3.73 9.26 5.31
C LYS A 39 2.51 10.05 5.74
N LYS A 40 1.32 9.64 5.29
CA LYS A 40 0.06 10.26 5.66
C LYS A 40 -0.72 9.29 6.54
N LYS A 41 -1.18 9.74 7.71
CA LYS A 41 -2.13 8.96 8.51
C LYS A 41 -3.49 9.01 7.82
N GLU A 42 -4.05 7.84 7.56
CA GLU A 42 -5.41 7.70 7.04
C GLU A 42 -6.33 7.40 8.22
N GLY A 43 -7.12 8.41 8.59
CA GLY A 43 -8.03 8.34 9.73
C GLY A 43 -7.32 8.40 11.10
N LYS A 44 -8.07 8.04 12.15
CA LYS A 44 -7.61 7.97 13.54
C LYS A 44 -7.06 6.59 13.90
N SER A 45 -7.38 5.55 13.13
CA SER A 45 -7.00 4.16 13.44
C SER A 45 -5.51 3.85 13.21
N GLY A 46 -4.70 4.83 12.77
CA GLY A 46 -3.26 4.64 12.62
C GLY A 46 -2.86 3.85 11.36
N ASN A 47 -3.77 3.76 10.39
CA ASN A 47 -3.42 3.35 9.03
C ASN A 47 -2.49 4.40 8.41
N ILE A 48 -1.47 3.96 7.66
CA ILE A 48 -0.49 4.87 7.07
C ILE A 48 -0.47 4.65 5.56
N GLN A 49 -0.79 5.70 4.81
CA GLN A 49 -0.54 5.77 3.38
C GLN A 49 0.89 6.26 3.14
N ILE A 50 1.64 5.54 2.30
CA ILE A 50 2.95 5.95 1.82
C ILE A 50 2.80 6.49 0.41
N ARG A 51 3.16 7.75 0.22
CA ARG A 51 3.35 8.36 -1.09
C ARG A 51 4.84 8.55 -1.33
N VAL A 52 5.26 8.32 -2.57
CA VAL A 52 6.65 8.52 -2.99
C VAL A 52 6.69 9.44 -4.19
N HIS A 53 7.79 10.17 -4.29
CA HIS A 53 8.22 10.88 -5.48
C HIS A 53 9.48 10.19 -5.99
N THR A 54 9.48 9.83 -7.25
CA THR A 54 10.60 9.15 -7.90
C THR A 54 11.03 9.91 -9.14
N ASN A 55 12.28 9.71 -9.56
CA ASN A 55 12.79 10.24 -10.82
C ASN A 55 12.27 9.50 -12.08
N ASP A 56 11.06 8.93 -12.01
CA ASP A 56 10.44 8.15 -13.07
C ASP A 56 9.47 9.02 -13.87
N ASP A 57 9.89 9.39 -15.07
CA ASP A 57 9.13 10.23 -16.01
C ASP A 57 7.81 9.60 -16.46
N LYS A 58 7.67 8.27 -16.26
CA LYS A 58 6.45 7.51 -16.57
C LYS A 58 5.47 7.46 -15.39
N ALA A 59 5.84 8.04 -14.25
CA ALA A 59 5.01 8.12 -13.06
C ALA A 59 4.63 9.57 -12.76
N PRO A 60 3.45 9.82 -12.16
CA PRO A 60 3.16 11.14 -11.61
C PRO A 60 4.20 11.52 -10.55
N PRO A 61 4.50 12.82 -10.35
CA PRO A 61 5.46 13.26 -9.34
C PRO A 61 5.15 12.72 -7.94
N TRP A 62 3.88 12.59 -7.56
CA TRP A 62 3.51 11.99 -6.27
C TRP A 62 2.46 10.91 -6.43
N TYR A 63 2.85 9.66 -6.20
CA TYR A 63 1.93 8.52 -6.27
C TYR A 63 1.93 7.68 -4.99
N VAL A 64 0.86 6.91 -4.81
CA VAL A 64 0.72 5.99 -3.67
C VAL A 64 1.57 4.75 -3.92
N HIS A 65 2.57 4.55 -3.07
CA HIS A 65 3.43 3.36 -3.09
C HIS A 65 2.74 2.18 -2.40
N GLY A 66 2.10 2.45 -1.26
CA GLY A 66 1.42 1.41 -0.50
C GLY A 66 0.77 1.92 0.78
N TYR A 67 0.11 1.00 1.48
CA TYR A 67 -0.55 1.23 2.75
C TYR A 67 0.03 0.30 3.80
N ALA A 68 0.22 0.81 5.02
CA ALA A 68 0.56 0.04 6.20
C ALA A 68 -0.62 0.05 7.17
N ILE A 69 -1.17 -1.12 7.45
CA ILE A 69 -2.35 -1.33 8.29
C ILE A 69 -1.94 -2.09 9.55
N PRO A 70 -2.15 -1.55 10.76
CA PRO A 70 -1.90 -2.27 12.01
C PRO A 70 -2.69 -3.58 12.11
N LEU A 71 -2.08 -4.64 12.66
CA LEU A 71 -2.78 -5.91 12.88
C LEU A 71 -3.98 -5.75 13.84
N ASN A 72 -3.85 -4.90 14.86
CA ASN A 72 -4.91 -4.65 15.83
C ASN A 72 -6.20 -4.14 15.16
N ASN A 73 -6.08 -3.30 14.13
CA ASN A 73 -7.24 -2.79 13.39
C ASN A 73 -7.95 -3.90 12.61
N LEU A 74 -7.20 -4.93 12.22
CA LEU A 74 -7.75 -6.13 11.60
C LEU A 74 -8.34 -7.08 12.66
N GLY A 75 -8.36 -6.72 13.95
CA GLY A 75 -8.75 -7.59 15.04
C GLY A 75 -7.82 -8.79 15.21
N LEU A 76 -6.51 -8.57 15.06
CA LEU A 76 -5.49 -9.62 15.17
C LEU A 76 -4.39 -9.20 16.15
N ASP A 77 -4.17 -9.99 17.19
CA ASP A 77 -3.01 -9.81 18.10
C ASP A 77 -1.72 -10.38 17.50
N LYS A 78 -1.85 -11.38 16.61
CA LYS A 78 -0.73 -12.08 15.99
C LYS A 78 -0.96 -12.25 14.48
N PRO A 79 0.12 -12.23 13.69
CA PRO A 79 0.02 -12.43 12.24
C PRO A 79 -0.49 -13.84 11.93
N LEU A 80 -1.54 -13.94 11.11
CA LEU A 80 -2.08 -15.21 10.64
C LEU A 80 -1.14 -15.89 9.62
N LYS A 81 -1.44 -17.16 9.29
CA LYS A 81 -0.86 -17.80 8.11
C LYS A 81 -1.19 -16.96 6.87
N LYS A 82 -0.24 -16.90 5.92
CA LYS A 82 -0.28 -16.01 4.75
C LYS A 82 -1.62 -16.10 3.97
N ARG A 83 -2.16 -17.30 3.79
CA ARG A 83 -3.46 -17.53 3.13
C ARG A 83 -4.63 -16.94 3.90
N LYS A 84 -4.78 -17.29 5.18
CA LYS A 84 -5.84 -16.73 6.04
C LYS A 84 -5.76 -15.21 6.14
N MET A 85 -4.55 -14.65 6.14
CA MET A 85 -4.36 -13.21 6.13
C MET A 85 -4.81 -12.60 4.80
N LEU A 86 -4.50 -13.23 3.66
CA LEU A 86 -4.99 -12.80 2.35
C LEU A 86 -6.52 -12.82 2.29
N ASP A 87 -7.14 -13.88 2.79
CA ASP A 87 -8.60 -14.02 2.83
C ASP A 87 -9.21 -12.87 3.64
N LYS A 88 -8.63 -12.55 4.81
CA LYS A 88 -9.10 -11.45 5.66
C LYS A 88 -8.83 -10.04 5.08
N LEU A 89 -7.84 -9.89 4.20
CA LEU A 89 -7.60 -8.62 3.50
C LEU A 89 -8.56 -8.40 2.33
N ASN A 90 -9.03 -9.47 1.67
CA ASN A 90 -9.98 -9.39 0.57
C ASN A 90 -11.44 -9.47 1.02
N ASN A 91 -11.72 -10.21 2.09
CA ASN A 91 -13.03 -10.31 2.72
C ASN A 91 -13.03 -9.42 3.95
N VAL A 92 -13.45 -8.17 3.74
CA VAL A 92 -13.40 -7.11 4.73
C VAL A 92 -14.49 -7.27 5.80
N ASP A 93 -15.46 -8.14 5.57
CA ASP A 93 -16.51 -8.49 6.52
C ASP A 93 -15.89 -9.12 7.79
N GLY A 94 -16.07 -8.47 8.94
CA GLY A 94 -15.49 -8.89 10.22
C GLY A 94 -14.24 -8.10 10.67
N ILE A 95 -13.91 -6.99 10.00
CA ILE A 95 -12.96 -6.02 10.53
C ILE A 95 -13.67 -5.11 11.55
N ILE A 96 -13.16 -5.09 12.78
CA ILE A 96 -13.74 -4.33 13.90
C ILE A 96 -13.63 -2.82 13.64
N ASP A 97 -12.52 -2.39 13.05
CA ASP A 97 -12.26 -0.99 12.76
C ASP A 97 -12.90 -0.53 11.44
N LYS A 98 -13.94 0.31 11.54
CA LYS A 98 -14.70 0.82 10.38
C LYS A 98 -13.85 1.62 9.39
N GLU A 99 -12.84 2.35 9.88
CA GLU A 99 -11.95 3.13 9.02
C GLU A 99 -11.05 2.22 8.18
N THR A 100 -10.48 1.18 8.80
CA THR A 100 -9.70 0.15 8.11
C THR A 100 -10.56 -0.67 7.14
N ASP A 101 -11.81 -1.01 7.49
CA ASP A 101 -12.74 -1.65 6.56
C ASP A 101 -12.96 -0.78 5.31
N THR A 102 -13.33 0.49 5.53
CA THR A 102 -13.57 1.45 4.44
C THR A 102 -12.31 1.63 3.57
N LEU A 103 -11.13 1.71 4.20
CA LEU A 103 -9.86 1.83 3.50
C LEU A 103 -9.56 0.60 2.63
N LEU A 104 -9.77 -0.62 3.14
CA LEU A 104 -9.54 -1.85 2.40
C LEU A 104 -10.51 -1.99 1.22
N ARG A 105 -11.80 -1.69 1.42
CA ARG A 105 -12.78 -1.66 0.33
C ARG A 105 -12.37 -0.67 -0.76
N LYS A 106 -11.93 0.53 -0.37
CA LYS A 106 -11.43 1.55 -1.30
C LYS A 106 -10.17 1.09 -2.05
N ILE A 107 -9.26 0.40 -1.38
CA ILE A 107 -8.06 -0.19 -2.00
C ILE A 107 -8.47 -1.23 -3.04
N ILE A 108 -9.37 -2.16 -2.69
CA ILE A 108 -9.83 -3.21 -3.59
C ILE A 108 -10.57 -2.61 -4.81
N GLN A 109 -11.43 -1.62 -4.58
CA GLN A 109 -12.17 -0.94 -5.64
C GLN A 109 -11.26 -0.15 -6.58
N SER A 110 -10.24 0.54 -6.04
CA SER A 110 -9.36 1.41 -6.83
C SER A 110 -8.24 0.66 -7.53
N TYR A 111 -7.69 -0.38 -6.89
CA TYR A 111 -6.45 -1.05 -7.30
C TYR A 111 -6.61 -2.56 -7.54
N GLY A 112 -7.83 -3.09 -7.43
CA GLY A 112 -8.11 -4.51 -7.59
C GLY A 112 -7.81 -5.33 -6.34
N ARG A 113 -8.07 -6.65 -6.43
CA ARG A 113 -7.91 -7.57 -5.30
C ARG A 113 -6.48 -7.59 -4.78
N ILE A 114 -6.35 -7.85 -3.49
CA ILE A 114 -5.06 -8.01 -2.83
C ILE A 114 -4.56 -9.44 -3.12
N GLN A 115 -3.28 -9.54 -3.46
CA GLN A 115 -2.56 -10.76 -3.80
C GLN A 115 -1.27 -10.87 -2.98
N TYR A 116 -0.62 -12.04 -3.04
CA TYR A 116 0.66 -12.24 -2.39
C TYR A 116 1.76 -11.35 -3.02
N GLY A 117 2.49 -10.61 -2.19
CA GLY A 117 3.54 -9.69 -2.61
C GLY A 117 4.86 -10.35 -3.06
N GLY A 118 4.84 -11.63 -3.47
CA GLY A 118 6.01 -12.42 -3.91
C GLY A 118 7.09 -12.68 -2.85
N SER A 119 7.05 -12.00 -1.70
CA SER A 119 8.08 -12.07 -0.67
C SER A 119 7.89 -13.26 0.29
N ARG A 120 9.01 -13.74 0.86
CA ARG A 120 9.03 -14.64 2.02
C ARG A 120 8.34 -14.04 3.25
N ASN A 121 8.15 -12.72 3.28
CA ASN A 121 7.46 -12.05 4.39
C ASN A 121 5.94 -12.27 4.34
N LYS A 122 5.39 -12.82 5.43
CA LYS A 122 3.96 -13.13 5.59
C LYS A 122 3.06 -11.90 5.69
N LEU A 123 3.63 -10.71 5.90
CA LEU A 123 2.90 -9.45 6.08
C LEU A 123 3.00 -8.51 4.87
N LYS A 124 3.59 -8.98 3.77
CA LYS A 124 3.75 -8.18 2.54
C LYS A 124 2.81 -8.69 1.45
N TYR A 125 1.93 -7.81 1.00
CA TYR A 125 0.93 -8.04 -0.03
C TYR A 125 1.07 -7.01 -1.15
N LYS A 126 0.45 -7.28 -2.29
CA LYS A 126 0.37 -6.34 -3.42
C LYS A 126 -1.05 -6.36 -4.00
N THR A 127 -1.46 -5.31 -4.71
CA THR A 127 -2.74 -5.34 -5.44
C THR A 127 -2.57 -5.92 -6.84
N GLU A 128 -3.65 -6.46 -7.40
CA GLU A 128 -3.70 -7.10 -8.72
C GLU A 128 -3.53 -6.08 -9.86
N HIS A 129 -4.26 -4.98 -9.79
CA HIS A 129 -4.14 -3.92 -10.79
C HIS A 129 -3.16 -2.87 -10.29
N PHE A 130 -1.93 -2.96 -10.80
CA PHE A 130 -1.29 -1.74 -11.25
C PHE A 130 -1.75 -1.48 -12.69
N LYS A 131 -2.98 -1.00 -12.88
CA LYS A 131 -3.31 -0.36 -14.16
C LYS A 131 -2.38 0.84 -14.24
N LYS A 132 -1.39 0.79 -15.16
CA LYS A 132 -0.86 2.01 -15.77
C LYS A 132 -2.09 2.89 -16.00
N GLN A 133 -2.14 4.09 -15.45
CA GLN A 133 -3.04 5.08 -16.02
C GLN A 133 -2.70 5.05 -17.51
N LYS A 134 -3.58 4.46 -18.33
CA LYS A 134 -3.62 4.83 -19.74
C LYS A 134 -3.79 6.34 -19.65
N ASP A 135 -2.80 7.06 -20.15
CA ASP A 135 -2.76 8.51 -20.24
C ASP A 135 -4.17 9.08 -20.37
N PHE A 136 -4.75 9.60 -19.27
CA PHE A 136 -5.99 10.39 -19.35
C PHE A 136 -5.75 11.67 -20.16
N PHE A 137 -4.48 12.01 -20.44
CA PHE A 137 -4.06 13.12 -21.29
C PHE A 137 -3.87 12.75 -22.77
N LYS A 138 -4.15 11.50 -23.19
CA LYS A 138 -4.26 11.18 -24.62
C LYS A 138 -5.70 11.39 -25.12
N VAL A 139 -6.32 12.49 -24.70
CA VAL A 139 -7.45 13.04 -25.45
C VAL A 139 -6.83 13.55 -26.74
N LYS A 140 -7.04 12.82 -27.84
CA LYS A 140 -6.77 13.34 -29.18
C LYS A 140 -7.50 14.68 -29.27
N MET A 141 -6.77 15.79 -29.26
CA MET A 141 -7.29 17.01 -29.87
C MET A 141 -7.52 16.63 -31.33
N LYS A 142 -8.78 16.43 -31.71
CA LYS A 142 -9.16 16.56 -33.10
C LYS A 142 -8.96 18.03 -33.40
N SER A 143 -7.94 18.33 -34.21
CA SER A 143 -7.84 19.60 -34.91
C SER A 143 -9.15 19.79 -35.67
N LEU A 144 -9.87 20.86 -35.34
CA LEU A 144 -10.89 21.46 -36.20
C LEU A 144 -10.18 22.44 -37.14
#